data_AF-X1NPA3-F1
#
_entry.id   AF-X1NPA3-F1
#
_cell.length_a   1.000
_cell.length_b   1.000
_cell.length_c   1.000
_cell.angle_alpha   90.00
_cell.angle_beta   90.00
_cell.angle_gamma   90.00
#
_symmetry.space_group_name_H-M   'P 1'
#
loop_
_entity.id
_entity.type
_entity.pdbx_description
1 polymer ?
#
loop_
_entity_poly.entity_id
_entity_poly.type
_entity_poly.pdbx_seq_one_letter_code
_entity_poly.pdbx_strand_id
1 'polypeptide(L)'
;MPTVDYGPKVEREVERIRKSGGLTGRDREVLLRYRRDLEAEGLSEGRIFKVLIHTRKHAEELGGRSLADASEDDIKDLVVRVQRRDLAESTKCDYREILKRFFKWLNGGDYPKKVRWI
;
A
#
# COMPACT_ATOMS: atom_id res chain seq x y z
N MET A 1 28.68 -8.10 2.52
CA MET A 1 27.82 -7.00 2.02
C MET A 1 27.18 -6.37 3.25
N PRO A 2 27.35 -5.07 3.53
CA PRO A 2 26.66 -4.45 4.66
C PRO A 2 25.15 -4.53 4.42
N THR A 3 24.41 -5.02 5.42
CA THR A 3 22.94 -5.07 5.38
C THR A 3 22.43 -3.64 5.26
N VAL A 4 21.62 -3.36 4.22
CA VAL A 4 20.99 -2.06 4.06
C VAL A 4 20.10 -1.79 5.26
N ASP A 5 20.36 -0.70 5.99
CA ASP A 5 19.44 -0.22 7.02
C ASP A 5 18.23 0.46 6.36
N TYR A 6 17.05 -0.11 6.60
CA TYR A 6 15.79 0.38 6.06
C TYR A 6 15.04 1.31 7.01
N GLY A 7 15.43 1.41 8.29
CA GLY A 7 14.78 2.30 9.26
C GLY A 7 14.68 3.75 8.76
N PRO A 8 15.80 4.37 8.32
CA PRO A 8 15.77 5.71 7.75
C PRO A 8 14.92 5.85 6.47
N LYS A 9 14.65 4.74 5.77
CA LYS A 9 13.79 4.75 4.57
C LYS A 9 12.32 4.67 4.96
N VAL A 10 11.97 3.88 5.97
CA VAL A 10 10.62 3.82 6.55
C VAL A 10 10.20 5.20 7.08
N GLU A 11 11.05 5.85 7.87
CA GLU A 11 10.72 7.18 8.41
C GLU A 11 10.55 8.23 7.31
N ARG A 12 11.37 8.20 6.26
CA ARG A 12 11.20 9.08 5.09
C ARG A 12 9.88 8.83 4.37
N GLU A 13 9.45 7.58 4.26
CA GLU A 13 8.18 7.25 3.63
C GLU A 13 6.99 7.70 4.50
N VAL A 14 7.11 7.61 5.82
CA VAL A 14 6.12 8.11 6.78
C VAL A 14 5.97 9.62 6.69
N GLU A 15 7.08 10.35 6.61
CA GLU A 15 7.06 11.80 6.37
C GLU A 15 6.42 12.15 5.03
N ARG A 16 6.67 11.34 3.98
CA ARG A 16 6.01 11.51 2.68
C ARG A 16 4.51 11.28 2.78
N ILE A 17 4.06 10.24 3.49
CA ILE A 17 2.63 9.98 3.72
C ILE A 17 1.97 11.18 4.42
N ARG A 18 2.61 11.72 5.48
CA ARG A 18 2.10 12.88 6.21
C ARG A 18 1.95 14.13 5.34
N LYS A 19 2.88 14.36 4.40
CA LYS A 19 2.96 15.59 3.59
C LYS A 19 2.36 15.47 2.18
N SER A 20 2.03 14.26 1.71
CA SER A 20 1.54 14.06 0.34
C SER A 20 0.20 14.77 0.13
N GLY A 21 0.15 15.68 -0.84
CA GLY A 21 -1.10 16.35 -1.26
C GLY A 21 -2.04 15.44 -2.06
N GLY A 22 -1.54 14.32 -2.60
CA GLY A 22 -2.34 13.34 -3.36
C GLY A 22 -3.12 12.35 -2.47
N LEU A 23 -2.86 12.34 -1.17
CA LEU A 23 -3.55 11.49 -0.20
C LEU A 23 -4.73 12.23 0.45
N THR A 24 -5.80 11.50 0.70
CA THR A 24 -6.88 11.99 1.58
C THR A 24 -6.44 11.98 3.04
N GLY A 25 -7.15 12.70 3.92
CA GLY A 25 -6.91 12.63 5.36
C GLY A 25 -7.02 11.20 5.91
N ARG A 26 -8.00 10.45 5.41
CA ARG A 26 -8.23 9.05 5.77
C ARG A 26 -7.12 8.12 5.30
N ASP A 27 -6.57 8.31 4.10
CA ASP A 27 -5.43 7.51 3.64
C ASP A 27 -4.22 7.71 4.55
N ARG A 28 -3.93 8.95 4.97
CA ARG A 28 -2.81 9.22 5.88
C ARG A 28 -2.99 8.48 7.20
N GLU A 29 -4.18 8.59 7.80
CA GLU A 29 -4.49 7.89 9.05
C GLU A 29 -4.36 6.37 8.91
N VAL A 30 -4.98 5.80 7.87
CA VAL A 30 -5.01 4.35 7.65
C VAL A 30 -3.61 3.81 7.33
N LEU A 31 -2.79 4.51 6.54
CA LEU A 31 -1.42 4.09 6.23
C LEU A 31 -0.51 4.16 7.46
N LEU A 32 -0.65 5.17 8.31
CA LEU A 32 0.12 5.28 9.56
C LEU A 32 -0.29 4.20 10.55
N ARG A 33 -1.59 3.89 10.65
CA ARG A 33 -2.08 2.75 11.44
C ARG A 33 -1.54 1.43 10.88
N TYR A 34 -1.54 1.29 9.56
CA TYR A 34 -1.04 0.08 8.91
C TYR A 34 0.44 -0.15 9.19
N ARG A 35 1.28 0.90 9.13
CA ARG A 35 2.68 0.83 9.56
C ARG A 35 2.80 0.25 10.97
N ARG A 36 2.11 0.85 11.94
CA ARG A 36 2.19 0.46 13.35
C ARG A 36 1.80 -1.00 13.56
N ASP A 37 0.79 -1.48 12.83
CA ASP A 37 0.36 -2.88 12.92
C ASP A 37 1.36 -3.83 12.24
N LEU A 38 2.01 -3.43 11.13
CA LEU A 38 3.10 -4.21 10.52
C LEU A 38 4.32 -4.32 11.44
N GLU A 39 4.64 -3.28 12.20
CA GLU A 39 5.67 -3.31 13.24
C GLU A 39 5.27 -4.26 14.38
N ALA A 40 4.00 -4.22 14.82
CA ALA A 40 3.48 -5.13 15.85
C ALA A 40 3.46 -6.60 15.39
N GLU A 41 3.25 -6.87 14.10
CA GLU A 41 3.40 -8.18 13.47
C GLU A 41 4.88 -8.66 13.40
N GLY A 42 5.85 -7.79 13.71
CA GLY A 42 7.27 -8.11 13.71
C GLY A 42 7.91 -8.14 12.31
N LEU A 43 7.36 -7.43 11.32
CA LEU A 43 7.96 -7.36 9.99
C LEU A 43 9.27 -6.57 10.01
N SER A 44 10.20 -6.96 9.14
CA SER A 44 11.44 -6.19 8.95
C SER A 44 11.16 -4.84 8.31
N GLU A 45 11.97 -3.85 8.66
CA GLU A 45 11.94 -2.49 8.09
C GLU A 45 11.90 -2.49 6.54
N GLY A 46 12.65 -3.39 5.90
CA GLY A 46 12.64 -3.51 4.44
C GLY A 46 11.29 -3.97 3.88
N ARG A 47 10.59 -4.86 4.59
CA ARG A 47 9.24 -5.29 4.22
C ARG A 47 8.22 -4.19 4.50
N ILE A 48 8.31 -3.51 5.64
CA ILE A 48 7.46 -2.36 5.98
C ILE A 48 7.61 -1.27 4.91
N PHE A 49 8.84 -0.88 4.58
CA PHE A 49 9.12 0.11 3.55
C PHE A 49 8.51 -0.28 2.21
N LYS A 50 8.71 -1.54 1.76
CA LYS A 50 8.15 -2.02 0.50
C LYS A 50 6.62 -1.91 0.52
N VAL A 51 5.96 -2.40 1.57
CA VAL A 51 4.49 -2.36 1.70
C VAL A 51 3.99 -0.92 1.68
N LEU A 52 4.56 -0.03 2.49
CA LEU A 52 4.12 1.36 2.59
C LEU A 52 4.25 2.13 1.28
N ILE A 53 5.36 2.00 0.56
CA ILE A 53 5.54 2.69 -0.73
C ILE A 53 4.46 2.28 -1.72
N HIS A 54 4.18 0.99 -1.84
CA HIS A 54 3.24 0.47 -2.82
C HIS A 54 1.81 0.87 -2.45
N THR A 55 1.43 0.74 -1.18
CA THR A 55 0.10 1.13 -0.72
C THR A 55 -0.12 2.65 -0.83
N ARG A 56 0.88 3.48 -0.53
CA ARG A 56 0.81 4.94 -0.75
C ARG A 56 0.57 5.27 -2.21
N LYS A 57 1.34 4.67 -3.13
CA LYS A 57 1.17 4.90 -4.58
C LYS A 57 -0.23 4.55 -5.04
N HIS A 58 -0.76 3.42 -4.57
CA HIS A 58 -2.14 3.01 -4.86
C HIS A 58 -3.16 4.05 -4.39
N ALA A 59 -2.99 4.58 -3.18
CA ALA A 59 -3.87 5.62 -2.64
C ALA A 59 -3.79 6.94 -3.43
N GLU A 60 -2.58 7.39 -3.80
CA GLU A 60 -2.41 8.61 -4.62
C GLU A 60 -3.03 8.47 -6.01
N GLU A 61 -3.02 7.27 -6.59
CA GLU A 61 -3.61 6.99 -7.90
C GLU A 61 -5.15 7.04 -7.93
N LEU A 62 -5.81 7.08 -6.77
CA LEU A 62 -7.26 7.22 -6.66
C LEU A 62 -7.73 8.68 -6.69
N GLY A 63 -6.82 9.65 -6.81
CA GLY A 63 -7.16 11.02 -7.18
C GLY A 63 -8.12 11.73 -6.21
N GLY A 64 -8.01 11.46 -4.91
CA GLY A 64 -8.85 12.07 -3.88
C GLY A 64 -9.96 11.17 -3.32
N ARG A 65 -10.12 9.95 -3.85
CA ARG A 65 -10.87 8.88 -3.16
C ARG A 65 -9.93 8.08 -2.27
N SER A 66 -10.34 7.86 -1.02
CA SER A 66 -9.58 7.04 -0.07
C SER A 66 -9.49 5.59 -0.57
N LEU A 67 -8.30 4.99 -0.47
CA LEU A 67 -8.08 3.59 -0.81
C LEU A 67 -8.94 2.66 0.04
N ALA A 68 -9.17 3.01 1.31
CA ALA A 68 -10.04 2.24 2.19
C ALA A 68 -11.48 2.14 1.65
N ASP A 69 -11.97 3.24 1.05
CA ASP A 69 -13.36 3.41 0.62
C ASP A 69 -13.54 3.15 -0.89
N ALA A 70 -12.47 2.82 -1.60
CA ALA A 70 -12.51 2.45 -3.01
C ALA A 70 -13.47 1.27 -3.27
N SER A 71 -14.26 1.39 -4.34
CA SER A 71 -15.15 0.34 -4.83
C SER A 71 -14.36 -0.78 -5.51
N GLU A 72 -15.02 -1.89 -5.82
CA GLU A 72 -14.38 -2.98 -6.60
C GLU A 72 -13.90 -2.50 -7.97
N ASP A 73 -14.66 -1.65 -8.65
CA ASP A 73 -14.30 -1.15 -9.98
C ASP A 73 -13.13 -0.16 -9.91
N ASP A 74 -13.06 0.70 -8.89
CA ASP A 74 -11.89 1.57 -8.66
C ASP A 74 -10.61 0.74 -8.50
N ILE A 75 -10.70 -0.40 -7.79
CA ILE A 75 -9.59 -1.32 -7.56
C ILE A 75 -9.22 -2.05 -8.85
N LYS A 76 -10.20 -2.49 -9.64
CA LYS A 76 -9.95 -3.08 -10.98
C LYS A 76 -9.22 -2.09 -11.87
N ASP A 77 -9.68 -0.84 -11.95
CA ASP A 77 -9.07 0.20 -12.75
C ASP A 77 -7.62 0.48 -12.31
N LEU A 78 -7.38 0.47 -11.00
CA LEU A 78 -6.04 0.61 -10.43
C LEU A 78 -5.13 -0.57 -10.83
N VAL A 79 -5.62 -1.81 -10.75
CA VAL A 79 -4.86 -3.00 -11.20
C VAL A 79 -4.60 -2.95 -12.71
N VAL A 80 -5.58 -2.52 -13.52
CA VAL A 80 -5.40 -2.34 -14.97
C VAL A 80 -4.31 -1.30 -15.27
N ARG A 81 -4.29 -0.18 -14.54
CA ARG A 81 -3.22 0.83 -14.68
C ARG A 81 -1.85 0.24 -14.37
N VAL A 82 -1.72 -0.55 -13.30
CA VAL A 82 -0.46 -1.23 -12.97
C VAL A 82 -0.03 -2.20 -14.07
N GLN A 83 -0.95 -2.98 -14.62
CA GLN A 83 -0.66 -3.96 -15.68
C GLN A 83 -0.16 -3.31 -16.97
N ARG A 84 -0.67 -2.12 -17.30
CA ARG A 84 -0.29 -1.34 -18.48
C ARG A 84 1.04 -0.61 -18.36
N ARG A 85 1.62 -0.53 -17.16
CA ARG A 85 2.93 0.12 -16.97
C ARG A 85 4.05 -0.77 -17.47
N ASP A 86 5.09 -0.13 -17.97
CA ASP A 86 6.37 -0.76 -18.31
C ASP A 86 7.16 -1.07 -17.04
N LEU A 87 6.72 -2.10 -16.32
CA LEU A 87 7.30 -2.61 -15.09
C LEU A 87 7.61 -4.09 -15.27
N ALA A 88 8.62 -4.59 -14.56
CA ALA A 88 8.88 -6.02 -14.49
C ALA A 88 7.64 -6.78 -13.97
N GLU A 89 7.38 -7.97 -14.50
CA GLU A 89 6.24 -8.79 -14.08
C GLU A 89 6.24 -9.10 -12.58
N SER A 90 7.42 -9.28 -11.99
CA SER A 90 7.59 -9.42 -10.54
C SER A 90 7.11 -8.19 -9.76
N THR A 91 7.38 -6.99 -10.29
CA THR A 91 6.90 -5.74 -9.70
C THR A 91 5.38 -5.65 -9.83
N LYS A 92 4.80 -5.97 -10.98
CA LYS A 92 3.32 -6.00 -11.14
C LYS A 92 2.67 -6.99 -10.17
N CYS A 93 3.29 -8.15 -9.95
CA CYS A 93 2.86 -9.13 -8.96
C CYS A 93 2.89 -8.56 -7.54
N ASP A 94 4.00 -7.91 -7.15
CA ASP A 94 4.13 -7.26 -5.84
C ASP A 94 3.04 -6.20 -5.61
N TYR A 95 2.73 -5.37 -6.61
CA TYR A 95 1.66 -4.37 -6.50
C TYR A 95 0.30 -5.01 -6.18
N ARG A 96 -0.03 -6.14 -6.80
CA ARG A 96 -1.29 -6.88 -6.56
C ARG A 96 -1.30 -7.55 -5.19
N GLU A 97 -0.23 -8.25 -4.82
CA GLU A 97 -0.13 -8.94 -3.54
C GLU A 97 -0.20 -7.96 -2.36
N ILE A 98 0.49 -6.83 -2.45
CA ILE A 98 0.47 -5.78 -1.42
C ILE A 98 -0.93 -5.18 -1.30
N LEU A 99 -1.60 -4.92 -2.43
CA LEU A 99 -2.96 -4.40 -2.43
C LEU A 99 -3.93 -5.38 -1.75
N LYS A 100 -3.85 -6.66 -2.10
CA LYS A 100 -4.68 -7.71 -1.51
C LYS A 100 -4.42 -7.88 -0.01
N ARG A 101 -3.15 -7.83 0.41
CA ARG A 101 -2.77 -7.85 1.84
C ARG A 101 -3.30 -6.65 2.60
N PHE A 102 -3.21 -5.45 2.02
CA PHE A 102 -3.71 -4.22 2.65
C PHE A 102 -5.22 -4.33 2.95
N PHE A 103 -6.03 -4.77 1.98
CA PHE A 103 -7.47 -4.93 2.20
C PHE A 103 -7.83 -6.06 3.15
N LYS A 104 -7.01 -7.12 3.22
CA LYS A 104 -7.15 -8.16 4.25
C LYS A 104 -6.96 -7.58 5.65
N TRP A 105 -5.87 -6.83 5.85
CA TRP A 105 -5.60 -6.16 7.13
C TRP A 105 -6.71 -5.17 7.50
N LEU A 106 -7.14 -4.35 6.53
CA LEU A 106 -8.19 -3.35 6.75
C LEU A 106 -9.52 -3.97 7.18
N ASN A 107 -9.79 -5.20 6.74
CA ASN A 107 -11.02 -5.94 7.04
C ASN A 107 -10.81 -7.01 8.13
N GLY A 108 -9.86 -6.79 9.05
CA GLY A 108 -9.69 -7.62 10.26
C GLY A 108 -9.16 -9.03 10.01
N GLY A 109 -8.54 -9.29 8.86
CA GLY A 109 -7.95 -10.59 8.51
C GLY A 109 -8.68 -11.34 7.38
N ASP A 110 -9.84 -10.86 6.94
CA ASP A 110 -10.61 -11.47 5.86
C ASP A 110 -10.50 -10.70 4.54
N TYR A 111 -10.48 -11.41 3.40
CA TYR A 111 -10.50 -10.75 2.10
C TYR A 111 -11.91 -10.24 1.77
N PRO A 112 -12.13 -8.91 1.64
CA PRO A 112 -13.43 -8.40 1.22
C PRO A 112 -13.69 -8.76 -0.25
N LYS A 113 -14.97 -8.88 -0.64
CA LYS A 113 -15.38 -9.28 -2.00
C LYS A 113 -14.65 -8.49 -3.10
N LYS A 114 -14.49 -7.18 -2.88
CA LYS A 114 -13.85 -6.23 -3.80
C LYS A 114 -12.39 -6.54 -4.19
N VAL A 115 -11.71 -7.43 -3.48
CA VAL A 115 -10.32 -7.85 -3.79
C VAL A 115 -10.13 -9.36 -3.92
N ARG A 116 -11.19 -10.16 -3.80
CA ARG A 116 -11.06 -11.63 -3.82
C ARG A 116 -10.60 -12.18 -5.18
N TRP A 117 -10.86 -11.45 -6.26
CA TRP A 117 -10.51 -11.81 -7.63
C TRP A 117 -9.05 -11.51 -7.99
N ILE A 118 -8.34 -10.73 -7.17
CA ILE A 118 -6.90 -10.48 -7.31
C ILE A 118 -6.13 -11.76 -6.98
#